data_AF-A0A0L6TBU3-F1
#
_entry.id   AF-A0A0L6TBU3-F1
#
_cell.length_a   1.000
_cell.length_b   1.000
_cell.length_c   1.000
_cell.angle_alpha   90.00
_cell.angle_beta   90.00
_cell.angle_gamma   90.00
#
_symmetry.space_group_name_H-M   'P 1'
#
loop_
_entity.id
_entity.type
_entity.pdbx_description
1 polymer ?
#
loop_
_entity_poly.entity_id
_entity_poly.type
_entity_poly.pdbx_seq_one_letter_code
_entity_poly.pdbx_strand_id
1 'polypeptide(L)'
;MWFVVQVVKGSKHFEQDSQVGNRVLVSDTTDMVISGRALGAGYRFEARKGIETFVVRDFSGPQPAGSLAIKFTTLAQQVGAMALTGEA
;
A
#
# COMPACT_ATOMS: atom_id res chain seq x y z
N MET A 1 2.34 -15.73 -2.89
CA MET A 1 1.86 -14.78 -3.92
C MET A 1 1.41 -13.48 -3.28
N TRP A 2 1.41 -12.40 -4.07
CA TRP A 2 0.94 -11.10 -3.65
C TRP A 2 -0.14 -10.62 -4.61
N PHE A 3 -1.09 -9.83 -4.11
CA PHE A 3 -2.12 -9.20 -4.92
C PHE A 3 -2.16 -7.70 -4.67
N VAL A 4 -2.29 -6.91 -5.74
CA VAL A 4 -2.62 -5.49 -5.63
C VAL A 4 -4.14 -5.37 -5.68
N VAL A 5 -4.74 -4.80 -4.64
CA VAL A 5 -6.19 -4.55 -4.58
C VAL A 5 -6.47 -3.12 -4.17
N GLN A 6 -7.57 -2.55 -4.64
CA GLN A 6 -8.05 -1.25 -4.21
C GLN A 6 -9.06 -1.44 -3.09
N VAL A 7 -8.87 -0.73 -1.97
CA VAL A 7 -9.81 -0.76 -0.84
C VAL A 7 -10.72 0.45 -0.84
N VAL A 8 -11.90 0.28 -0.25
CA VAL A 8 -12.93 1.32 -0.13
C VAL A 8 -13.07 1.80 1.32
N LYS A 9 -13.77 2.91 1.49
CA LYS A 9 -14.10 3.46 2.82
C LYS A 9 -14.80 2.39 3.68
N GLY A 10 -14.29 2.18 4.88
CA GLY A 10 -14.71 1.09 5.79
C GLY A 10 -13.63 0.01 5.98
N SER A 11 -12.68 -0.12 5.05
CA SER A 11 -11.49 -0.94 5.26
C SER A 11 -10.55 -0.31 6.29
N LYS A 12 -9.96 -1.12 7.17
CA LYS A 12 -8.90 -0.67 8.10
C LYS A 12 -7.64 -0.14 7.39
N HIS A 13 -7.48 -0.47 6.11
CA HIS A 13 -6.38 0.01 5.27
C HIS A 13 -6.73 1.24 4.43
N PHE A 14 -7.98 1.70 4.47
CA PHE A 14 -8.38 2.93 3.82
C PHE A 14 -7.70 4.14 4.47
N GLU A 15 -7.32 5.09 3.63
CA GLU A 15 -6.71 6.35 4.02
C GLU A 15 -7.34 7.45 3.15
N GLN A 16 -7.87 8.50 3.80
CA GLN A 16 -8.68 9.51 3.13
C GLN A 16 -7.88 10.29 2.10
N ASP A 17 -6.63 10.61 2.42
CA ASP A 17 -5.71 11.40 1.58
C ASP A 17 -4.66 10.50 0.92
N SER A 18 -5.04 9.25 0.63
CA SER A 18 -4.16 8.22 0.07
C SER A 18 -3.50 8.66 -1.23
N GLN A 19 -2.18 8.80 -1.19
CA GLN A 19 -1.37 9.15 -2.36
C GLN A 19 -1.05 7.95 -3.26
N VAL A 20 -1.54 6.75 -2.90
CA VAL A 20 -1.40 5.52 -3.70
C VAL A 20 -2.75 5.04 -4.27
N GLY A 21 -3.81 5.84 -4.12
CA GLY A 21 -5.16 5.52 -4.62
C GLY A 21 -5.85 4.42 -3.82
N ASN A 22 -5.58 4.34 -2.51
CA ASN A 22 -6.09 3.28 -1.63
C ASN A 22 -5.81 1.86 -2.15
N ARG A 23 -4.68 1.69 -2.85
CA ARG A 23 -4.17 0.37 -3.24
C ARG A 23 -3.37 -0.24 -2.09
N VAL A 24 -3.54 -1.53 -1.88
CA VAL A 24 -2.82 -2.32 -0.88
C VAL A 24 -2.26 -3.59 -1.52
N LEU A 25 -1.17 -4.11 -0.95
CA LEU A 25 -0.63 -5.42 -1.31
C LEU A 25 -1.07 -6.44 -0.28
N VAL A 26 -1.71 -7.52 -0.70
CA VAL A 26 -2.17 -8.60 0.17
C VAL A 26 -1.40 -9.87 -0.16
N SER A 27 -0.82 -10.52 0.85
CA SER A 27 -0.21 -11.83 0.71
C SER A 27 -1.28 -12.93 0.76
N ASP A 28 -1.17 -13.96 -0.07
CA ASP A 28 -2.03 -15.17 0.01
C ASP A 28 -1.45 -16.26 0.93
N THR A 29 -0.15 -16.22 1.19
CA THR A 29 0.56 -17.18 2.03
C THR A 29 0.71 -16.72 3.48
N THR A 30 0.42 -15.45 3.76
CA THR A 30 0.48 -14.86 5.10
C THR A 30 -0.65 -13.86 5.29
N ASP A 31 -0.94 -13.49 6.53
CA ASP A 31 -1.87 -12.41 6.88
C ASP A 31 -1.27 -11.00 6.68
N MET A 32 -0.14 -10.91 5.96
CA MET A 32 0.58 -9.65 5.76
C MET A 32 -0.09 -8.77 4.71
N VAL A 33 -0.29 -7.50 5.05
CA VAL A 33 -0.83 -6.47 4.16
C VAL A 33 0.08 -5.25 4.14
N ILE A 34 0.45 -4.78 2.96
CA ILE A 34 1.22 -3.54 2.79
C ILE A 34 0.28 -2.42 2.34
N SER A 35 0.24 -1.32 3.08
CA SER A 35 -0.56 -0.14 2.78
C SER A 35 0.27 1.13 2.87
N GLY A 36 -0.14 2.17 2.14
CA GLY A 36 0.42 3.51 2.29
C GLY A 36 -0.27 4.29 3.42
N ARG A 37 0.50 5.07 4.19
CA ARG A 37 -0.01 5.94 5.26
C ARG A 37 0.65 7.31 5.22
N ALA A 38 -0.13 8.36 5.43
CA ALA A 38 0.40 9.68 5.76
C ALA A 38 1.16 9.65 7.09
N LEU A 39 2.29 10.36 7.18
CA LEU A 39 3.12 10.46 8.38
C LEU A 39 3.50 11.93 8.62
N GLY A 40 2.59 12.71 9.21
CA GLY A 40 2.81 14.14 9.41
C GLY A 40 3.15 14.84 8.10
N ALA A 41 4.39 15.31 7.96
CA ALA A 41 4.90 15.94 6.73
C ALA A 41 5.40 14.96 5.64
N GLY A 42 5.33 13.64 5.88
CA GLY A 42 5.82 12.59 4.98
C GLY A 42 4.80 11.49 4.71
N TYR A 43 5.28 10.37 4.19
CA TYR A 43 4.47 9.21 3.85
C TYR A 43 5.25 7.92 4.13
N ARG A 44 4.54 6.82 4.40
CA ARG A 44 5.12 5.52 4.70
C ARG A 44 4.42 4.41 3.93
N PHE A 45 5.19 3.45 3.44
CA PHE A 45 4.68 2.11 3.15
C PHE A 45 4.93 1.23 4.36
N GLU A 46 3.85 0.75 4.97
CA GLU A 46 3.91 -0.11 6.16
C GLU A 46 3.34 -1.48 5.82
N ALA A 47 4.00 -2.53 6.29
CA ALA A 47 3.47 -3.88 6.31
C ALA A 47 2.86 -4.15 7.68
N ARG A 48 1.67 -4.72 7.72
CA ARG A 48 1.02 -5.18 8.95
C ARG A 48 0.83 -6.68 8.89
N LYS A 49 1.20 -7.38 9.97
CA LYS A 49 1.02 -8.83 10.14
C LYS A 49 0.45 -9.07 11.54
N GLY A 50 -0.82 -9.48 11.64
CA GLY A 50 -1.54 -9.48 12.90
C GLY A 50 -1.53 -8.11 13.59
N ILE A 51 -0.89 -8.04 14.76
CA ILE A 51 -0.70 -6.81 15.56
C ILE A 51 0.63 -6.10 15.27
N GLU A 52 1.53 -6.73 14.53
CA GLU A 52 2.86 -6.20 14.25
C GLU A 52 2.82 -5.26 13.05
N THR A 53 3.61 -4.19 13.13
CA THR A 53 3.78 -3.21 12.04
C THR A 53 5.25 -3.08 11.71
N PHE A 54 5.58 -3.23 10.44
CA PHE A 54 6.93 -3.12 9.89
C PHE A 54 6.99 -1.96 8.91
N VAL A 55 8.06 -1.18 8.98
CA VAL A 55 8.31 -0.10 8.02
C VAL A 55 8.96 -0.70 6.78
N VAL A 56 8.26 -0.68 5.65
CA VAL A 56 8.81 -1.13 4.36
C VAL A 56 9.63 -0.01 3.74
N ARG A 57 9.10 1.21 3.77
CA ARG A 57 9.80 2.40 3.27
C ARG A 57 9.19 3.68 3.83
N ASP A 58 10.06 4.60 4.23
CA ASP A 58 9.70 5.96 4.61
C ASP A 58 10.04 6.96 3.52
N PHE A 59 9.18 7.96 3.37
CA PHE A 59 9.33 9.07 2.46
C PHE A 59 9.21 10.36 3.28
N SER A 60 10.35 11.00 3.53
CA SER A 60 10.39 12.26 4.26
C SER A 60 9.96 13.41 3.37
N GLY A 61 9.22 14.35 3.98
CA GLY A 61 8.79 15.58 3.34
C GLY A 61 7.79 15.41 2.20
N PRO A 62 7.42 16.52 1.56
CA PRO A 62 6.47 16.54 0.46
C PRO A 62 6.95 15.65 -0.68
N GLN A 63 6.07 14.78 -1.16
CA GLN A 63 6.32 13.95 -2.32
C GLN A 63 5.72 14.61 -3.57
N PRO A 64 6.39 14.57 -4.73
CA PRO A 64 5.80 15.03 -5.97
C PRO A 64 4.48 14.29 -6.25
N ALA A 65 3.49 15.00 -6.78
CA ALA A 65 2.18 14.43 -7.10
C ALA A 65 2.34 13.17 -7.97
N GLY A 66 1.64 12.09 -7.60
CA GLY A 66 1.69 10.80 -8.30
C GLY A 66 2.97 9.97 -8.08
N SER A 67 4.04 10.52 -7.51
CA SER A 67 5.30 9.78 -7.33
C SER A 67 5.15 8.58 -6.39
N LEU A 68 4.33 8.70 -5.34
CA LEU A 68 4.07 7.59 -4.42
C LEU A 68 3.27 6.46 -5.07
N ALA A 69 2.31 6.79 -5.95
CA ALA A 69 1.57 5.80 -6.72
C ALA A 69 2.51 4.98 -7.63
N ILE A 70 3.49 5.63 -8.26
CA ILE A 70 4.53 4.96 -9.07
C ILE A 70 5.39 4.07 -8.18
N LYS A 71 5.93 4.61 -7.08
CA LYS A 71 6.77 3.87 -6.11
C LYS A 71 6.05 2.65 -5.53
N PHE A 72 4.74 2.76 -5.29
CA PHE A 72 3.91 1.66 -4.80
C PHE A 72 3.71 0.59 -5.88
N THR A 73 3.46 0.98 -7.13
CA THR A 73 3.42 0.05 -8.27
C THR A 73 4.77 -0.66 -8.46
N THR A 74 5.89 0.03 -8.31
CA THR A 74 7.23 -0.60 -8.36
C THR A 74 7.40 -1.61 -7.23
N LEU A 75 6.97 -1.29 -6.00
CA LEU A 75 7.00 -2.24 -4.88
C LEU A 75 6.15 -3.48 -5.19
N ALA A 76 4.95 -3.29 -5.75
CA ALA A 76 4.07 -4.37 -6.18
C ALA A 76 4.77 -5.32 -7.16
N GLN A 77 5.45 -4.77 -8.16
CA GLN A 77 6.23 -5.56 -9.13
C GLN A 77 7.40 -6.31 -8.46
N GLN A 78 8.11 -5.67 -7.54
CA GLN A 78 9.23 -6.28 -6.82
C GLN A 78 8.83 -7.49 -5.97
N VAL A 79 7.62 -7.47 -5.39
CA VAL A 79 7.09 -8.60 -4.61
C VAL A 79 6.33 -9.62 -5.48
N GLY A 80 6.28 -9.42 -6.79
CA GLY A 80 5.56 -10.31 -7.71
C GLY A 80 4.04 -10.25 -7.52
N ALA A 81 3.50 -9.06 -7.21
CA ALA A 81 2.07 -8.90 -7.00
C ALA A 81 1.29 -8.95 -8.32
N MET A 82 0.24 -9.76 -8.36
CA MET A 82 -0.73 -9.79 -9.44
C MET A 82 -1.80 -8.72 -9.22
N ALA A 83 -2.17 -8.00 -10.27
CA ALA A 83 -3.32 -7.11 -10.21
C ALA A 83 -4.60 -7.94 -10.28
N LEU A 84 -5.45 -7.88 -9.25
CA LEU A 84 -6.81 -8.43 -9.33
C LEU A 84 -7.69 -7.40 -10.03
N THR A 85 -7.76 -7.46 -11.36
CA THR A 85 -8.77 -6.73 -12.12
C THR A 85 -10.03 -7.56 -12.10
N GLY A 86 -11.05 -7.11 -11.37
CA GLY A 86 -12.39 -7.69 -11.50
C GLY A 86 -12.92 -7.35 -12.89
N GLU A 87 -12.93 -8.31 -13.80
CA GLU A 87 -13.95 -8.30 -14.84
C GLU A 87 -15.27 -8.58 -14.12
N ALA A 88 -16.13 -7.57 -14.08
CA ALA A 88 -17.51 -7.67 -13.61
C ALA A 88 -18.39 -8.21 -14.73
#